data_AF-A0A498PYY2-F1
#
_entry.id   AF-A0A498PYY2-F1
#
_cell.length_a   1.000
_cell.length_b   1.000
_cell.length_c   1.000
_cell.angle_alpha   90.00
_cell.angle_beta   90.00
_cell.angle_gamma   90.00
#
_symmetry.space_group_name_H-M   'P 1'
#
loop_
_entity.id
_entity.type
_entity.pdbx_description
1 polymer ?
#
loop_
_entity_poly.entity_id
_entity_poly.type
_entity_poly.pdbx_seq_one_letter_code
_entity_poly.pdbx_strand_id
1 'polypeptide(L)'
;MPDISNGHHLPKLRPDGKPLHPSWLPRQRRGTTPQMIGRYPDYDVLSTVDTWDEAARKVVLARLEKPGPLRFFDESQEPTLRAFCDTVLAQDAEPRIPVAEFVDAKLADGRLDGYQYADMPDDRDTWRLVLSGLDETAREIASGVESFAAADLATRESVVQRFADGELSGGSWEKLNVSRAWSGDADDVERLLQPSVGLERDRLRRPGLSPRLHAAGRCGQPRTLRGSGSQASP
;
A
#
# COMPACT_ATOMS: atom_id res chain seq x y z
N MET A 1 -10.39 27.45 -15.03
CA MET A 1 -9.60 26.81 -13.96
C MET A 1 -10.42 26.93 -12.67
N PRO A 2 -10.66 25.84 -11.93
CA PRO A 2 -11.42 25.90 -10.69
C PRO A 2 -10.69 26.80 -9.68
N ASP A 3 -11.45 27.62 -8.96
CA ASP A 3 -10.92 28.46 -7.90
C ASP A 3 -10.58 27.59 -6.69
N ILE A 4 -9.29 27.26 -6.54
CA ILE A 4 -8.76 26.47 -5.42
C ILE A 4 -8.37 27.34 -4.22
N SER A 5 -8.47 28.68 -4.31
CA SER A 5 -8.01 29.58 -3.24
C SER A 5 -8.90 29.54 -2.00
N ASN A 6 -10.18 29.24 -2.16
CA ASN A 6 -11.19 29.24 -1.10
C ASN A 6 -11.37 27.89 -0.36
N GLY A 7 -10.62 26.85 -0.75
CA GLY A 7 -10.66 25.53 -0.09
C GLY A 7 -11.87 24.65 -0.40
N HIS A 8 -12.89 25.09 -1.16
CA HIS A 8 -14.07 24.28 -1.49
C HIS A 8 -13.76 23.03 -2.35
N HIS A 9 -12.55 22.96 -2.91
CA HIS A 9 -12.04 21.78 -3.61
C HIS A 9 -11.60 20.65 -2.67
N LEU A 10 -11.47 20.92 -1.36
CA LEU A 10 -11.06 19.93 -0.37
C LEU A 10 -12.18 18.89 -0.15
N PRO A 11 -11.85 17.59 -0.09
CA PRO A 11 -12.85 16.51 0.01
C PRO A 11 -13.88 16.73 1.12
N LYS A 12 -13.43 17.14 2.31
CA LYS A 12 -14.28 17.37 3.51
C LYS A 12 -15.33 18.47 3.36
N LEU A 13 -15.18 19.36 2.37
CA LEU A 13 -16.07 20.49 2.14
C LEU A 13 -16.98 20.29 0.92
N ARG A 14 -16.86 19.14 0.23
CA ARG A 14 -17.67 18.85 -0.95
C ARG A 14 -18.89 17.99 -0.61
N PRO A 15 -20.04 18.18 -1.29
CA PRO A 15 -21.25 17.39 -1.06
C PRO A 15 -21.07 15.88 -1.28
N ASP A 16 -20.18 15.51 -2.21
CA ASP A 16 -19.87 14.12 -2.55
C ASP A 16 -18.74 13.55 -1.68
N GLY A 17 -18.09 14.35 -0.84
CA GLY A 17 -16.93 13.94 -0.04
C GLY A 17 -15.69 13.56 -0.84
N LYS A 18 -15.73 13.67 -2.18
CA LYS A 18 -14.68 13.17 -3.07
C LYS A 18 -13.62 14.25 -3.38
N PRO A 19 -12.34 13.89 -3.52
CA PRO A 19 -11.33 14.82 -4.04
C PRO A 19 -11.70 15.39 -5.41
N LEU A 20 -11.25 16.62 -5.69
CA LEU A 20 -11.43 17.21 -7.02
C LEU A 20 -10.61 16.42 -8.03
N HIS A 21 -11.29 15.83 -9.02
CA HIS A 21 -10.65 15.09 -10.10
C HIS A 21 -9.59 15.97 -10.79
N PRO A 22 -8.38 15.46 -11.07
CA PRO A 22 -7.24 16.27 -11.51
C PRO A 22 -7.35 16.82 -12.94
N SER A 23 -8.46 16.62 -13.66
CA SER A 23 -8.69 17.13 -15.03
C SER A 23 -8.58 18.65 -15.18
N TRP A 24 -8.57 19.40 -14.06
CA TRP A 24 -8.30 20.84 -14.07
C TRP A 24 -6.82 21.20 -14.24
N LEU A 25 -5.91 20.25 -14.02
CA LEU A 25 -4.48 20.40 -14.27
C LEU A 25 -4.20 20.33 -15.77
N PRO A 26 -3.12 20.97 -16.26
CA PRO A 26 -2.74 20.87 -17.65
C PRO A 26 -2.33 19.43 -18.02
N ARG A 27 -2.53 19.09 -19.29
CA ARG A 27 -1.97 17.86 -19.88
C ARG A 27 -0.46 17.96 -19.92
N GLN A 28 0.22 16.85 -19.60
CA GLN A 28 1.66 16.75 -19.73
C GLN A 28 2.08 16.85 -21.19
N ARG A 29 3.09 17.68 -21.48
CA ARG A 29 3.68 17.86 -22.82
C ARG A 29 5.08 17.26 -22.94
N ARG A 30 5.85 17.22 -21.85
CA ARG A 30 7.19 16.62 -21.80
C ARG A 30 7.30 15.58 -20.70
N GLY A 31 8.01 14.48 -20.94
CA GLY A 31 8.08 13.35 -20.01
C GLY A 31 6.75 12.60 -19.87
N THR A 32 6.72 11.65 -18.94
CA THR A 32 5.56 10.77 -18.69
C THR A 32 5.13 10.89 -17.23
N THR A 33 3.86 11.19 -17.01
CA THR A 33 3.21 11.16 -15.69
C THR A 33 2.00 10.24 -15.76
N PRO A 34 1.54 9.68 -14.62
CA PRO A 34 0.28 8.96 -14.59
C PRO A 34 -0.84 9.75 -15.27
N GLN A 35 -1.56 9.10 -16.19
CA GLN A 35 -2.69 9.67 -16.93
C GLN A 35 -2.35 10.91 -17.81
N MET A 36 -1.07 11.24 -17.99
CA MET A 36 -0.58 12.44 -18.67
C MET A 36 -1.20 13.74 -18.13
N ILE A 37 -1.40 13.82 -16.81
CA ILE A 37 -1.88 15.01 -16.10
C ILE A 37 -0.83 15.41 -15.06
N GLY A 38 -0.43 16.68 -15.05
CA GLY A 38 0.65 17.14 -14.17
C GLY A 38 0.62 18.63 -13.88
N ARG A 39 1.15 19.04 -12.73
CA ARG A 39 1.29 20.47 -12.36
C ARG A 39 2.35 21.20 -13.21
N TYR A 40 3.34 20.47 -13.71
CA TYR A 40 4.47 21.00 -14.47
C TYR A 40 4.51 20.37 -15.87
N PRO A 41 3.67 20.83 -16.80
CA PRO A 41 3.43 20.16 -18.07
C PRO A 41 4.66 20.10 -18.99
N ASP A 42 5.62 21.00 -18.80
CA ASP A 42 6.85 21.08 -19.60
C ASP A 42 8.07 20.48 -18.89
N TYR A 43 7.91 19.98 -17.66
CA TYR A 43 9.01 19.42 -16.89
C TYR A 43 9.17 17.93 -17.18
N ASP A 44 10.40 17.53 -17.49
CA ASP A 44 10.79 16.13 -17.69
C ASP A 44 12.06 15.86 -16.88
N VAL A 45 11.93 15.02 -15.85
CA VAL A 45 13.05 14.63 -14.98
C VAL A 45 14.16 13.95 -15.78
N LEU A 46 13.82 13.17 -16.80
CA LEU A 46 14.79 12.41 -17.59
C LEU A 46 15.65 13.29 -18.50
N SER A 47 15.21 14.54 -18.77
CA SER A 47 16.05 15.52 -19.47
C SER A 47 17.32 15.91 -18.70
N THR A 48 17.38 15.58 -17.41
CA THR A 48 18.53 15.85 -16.53
C THR A 48 19.40 14.61 -16.28
N VAL A 49 19.16 13.49 -16.96
CA VAL A 49 19.85 12.21 -16.68
C VAL A 49 21.39 12.32 -16.76
N ASP A 50 21.90 13.17 -17.64
CA ASP A 50 23.34 13.40 -17.83
C ASP A 50 23.97 14.24 -16.70
N THR A 51 23.16 14.84 -15.81
CA THR A 51 23.63 15.58 -14.64
C THR A 51 23.65 14.72 -13.38
N TRP A 52 23.16 13.48 -13.43
CA TRP A 52 23.10 12.58 -12.28
C TRP A 52 24.42 11.83 -12.10
N ASP A 53 24.74 11.47 -10.85
CA ASP A 53 25.80 10.50 -10.61
C ASP A 53 25.42 9.10 -11.12
N GLU A 54 26.43 8.24 -11.29
CA GLU A 54 26.25 6.89 -11.85
C GLU A 54 25.28 6.03 -11.02
N ALA A 55 25.33 6.16 -9.68
CA ALA A 55 24.49 5.36 -8.80
C ALA A 55 23.02 5.75 -8.93
N ALA A 56 22.72 7.06 -8.90
CA ALA A 56 21.38 7.60 -9.10
C ALA A 56 20.84 7.25 -10.49
N ARG A 57 21.66 7.44 -11.54
CA ARG A 57 21.30 7.08 -12.91
C ARG A 57 20.93 5.62 -13.05
N LYS A 58 21.76 4.72 -12.51
CA LYS A 58 21.51 3.28 -12.57
C LYS A 58 20.21 2.90 -11.87
N VAL A 59 19.98 3.41 -10.65
CA VAL A 59 18.80 3.08 -9.85
C VAL A 59 17.52 3.61 -10.48
N VAL A 60 17.53 4.86 -10.98
CA VAL A 60 16.33 5.47 -11.57
C VAL A 60 15.99 4.82 -12.90
N LEU A 61 16.96 4.61 -13.80
CA LEU A 61 16.68 4.01 -15.11
C LEU A 61 16.18 2.57 -15.00
N ALA A 62 16.70 1.79 -14.05
CA ALA A 62 16.21 0.43 -13.80
C ALA A 62 14.72 0.38 -13.40
N ARG A 63 14.18 1.46 -12.81
CA ARG A 63 12.76 1.56 -12.44
C ARG A 63 11.84 1.94 -13.61
N LEU A 64 12.40 2.41 -14.72
CA LEU A 64 11.64 2.73 -15.94
C LEU A 64 11.45 1.53 -16.85
N GLU A 65 12.18 0.44 -16.61
CA GLU A 65 12.01 -0.80 -17.35
C GLU A 65 10.58 -1.31 -17.16
N LYS A 66 9.93 -1.68 -18.27
CA LYS A 66 8.59 -2.24 -18.22
C LYS A 66 8.65 -3.55 -17.41
N PRO A 67 7.88 -3.68 -16.33
CA PRO A 67 7.94 -4.89 -15.53
C PRO A 67 7.44 -6.09 -16.34
N GLY A 68 7.99 -7.26 -16.01
CA GLY A 68 7.63 -8.55 -16.62
C GLY A 68 6.27 -9.06 -16.14
N PRO A 69 5.87 -10.26 -16.58
CA PRO A 69 4.64 -10.90 -16.10
C PRO A 69 4.70 -11.18 -14.59
N LEU A 70 3.53 -11.31 -13.97
CA LEU A 70 3.42 -11.71 -12.57
C LEU A 70 4.02 -13.11 -12.37
N ARG A 71 4.68 -13.30 -11.21
CA ARG A 71 5.39 -14.54 -10.83
C ARG A 71 4.77 -15.23 -9.63
N PHE A 72 4.09 -14.50 -8.76
CA PHE A 72 3.48 -15.02 -7.53
C PHE A 72 1.98 -15.25 -7.71
N PHE A 73 1.26 -14.30 -8.29
CA PHE A 73 -0.16 -14.42 -8.58
C PHE A 73 -0.38 -15.15 -9.91
N ASP A 74 -1.47 -15.91 -9.98
CA ASP A 74 -1.87 -16.61 -11.21
C ASP A 74 -2.80 -15.76 -12.10
N GLU A 75 -3.11 -16.29 -13.28
CA GLU A 75 -3.96 -15.64 -14.29
C GLU A 75 -5.38 -15.34 -13.80
N SER A 76 -5.88 -16.06 -12.78
CA SER A 76 -7.21 -15.80 -12.20
C SER A 76 -7.18 -14.64 -11.22
N GLN A 77 -6.05 -14.42 -10.55
CA GLN A 77 -5.87 -13.39 -9.52
C GLN A 77 -5.40 -12.06 -10.12
N GLU A 78 -4.63 -12.10 -11.22
CA GLU A 78 -4.06 -10.93 -11.87
C GLU A 78 -5.09 -9.82 -12.17
N PRO A 79 -6.26 -10.10 -12.79
CA PRO A 79 -7.22 -9.05 -13.12
C PRO A 79 -7.72 -8.31 -11.87
N THR A 80 -8.01 -9.05 -10.79
CA THR A 80 -8.51 -8.49 -9.54
C THR A 80 -7.44 -7.67 -8.83
N LEU A 81 -6.20 -8.14 -8.81
CA LEU A 81 -5.06 -7.38 -8.26
C LEU A 81 -4.88 -6.05 -8.97
N ARG A 82 -4.85 -6.07 -10.32
CA ARG A 82 -4.69 -4.85 -11.12
C ARG A 82 -5.84 -3.88 -10.88
N ALA A 83 -7.08 -4.35 -10.93
CA ALA A 83 -8.25 -3.53 -10.69
C ALA A 83 -8.24 -2.93 -9.28
N PHE A 84 -7.79 -3.69 -8.27
CA PHE A 84 -7.69 -3.21 -6.90
C PHE A 84 -6.65 -2.10 -6.77
N CYS A 85 -5.42 -2.33 -7.24
CA CYS A 85 -4.36 -1.32 -7.23
C CYS A 85 -4.78 -0.06 -8.00
N ASP A 86 -5.39 -0.20 -9.18
CA ASP A 86 -5.86 0.94 -9.97
C ASP A 86 -6.94 1.74 -9.24
N THR A 87 -7.88 1.06 -8.56
CA THR A 87 -8.97 1.72 -7.82
C THR A 87 -8.45 2.47 -6.60
N VAL A 88 -7.60 1.83 -5.79
CA VAL A 88 -7.01 2.44 -4.58
C VAL A 88 -6.17 3.67 -4.92
N LEU A 89 -5.51 3.66 -6.08
CA LEU A 89 -4.60 4.71 -6.52
C LEU A 89 -5.23 5.70 -7.50
N ALA A 90 -6.54 5.60 -7.74
CA ALA A 90 -7.28 6.42 -8.69
C ALA A 90 -6.61 6.49 -10.09
N GLN A 91 -6.18 5.35 -10.62
CA GLN A 91 -5.50 5.23 -11.91
C GLN A 91 -6.48 4.98 -13.07
N ASP A 92 -7.24 6.02 -13.43
CA ASP A 92 -8.37 5.89 -14.34
C ASP A 92 -7.98 5.61 -15.80
N ALA A 93 -6.79 6.01 -16.23
CA ALA A 93 -6.32 5.90 -17.61
C ALA A 93 -4.81 5.64 -17.72
N GLU A 94 -4.38 5.16 -18.87
CA GLU A 94 -2.95 5.06 -19.19
C GLU A 94 -2.31 6.44 -19.41
N PRO A 95 -0.99 6.59 -19.14
CA PRO A 95 -0.09 5.58 -18.56
C PRO A 95 -0.32 5.41 -17.06
N ARG A 96 -0.22 4.17 -16.57
CA ARG A 96 -0.34 3.81 -15.15
C ARG A 96 0.99 3.44 -14.51
N ILE A 97 1.05 3.56 -13.18
CA ILE A 97 2.10 3.00 -12.34
C ILE A 97 1.82 1.50 -12.18
N PRO A 98 2.78 0.61 -12.52
CA PRO A 98 2.61 -0.84 -12.49
C PRO A 98 2.74 -1.41 -11.07
N VAL A 99 1.81 -1.04 -10.18
CA VAL A 99 1.87 -1.39 -8.75
C VAL A 99 1.60 -2.87 -8.51
N ALA A 100 0.72 -3.49 -9.31
CA ALA A 100 0.44 -4.92 -9.23
C ALA A 100 1.73 -5.75 -9.39
N GLU A 101 2.58 -5.37 -10.34
CA GLU A 101 3.88 -6.01 -10.57
C GLU A 101 4.86 -5.81 -9.43
N PHE A 102 4.82 -4.65 -8.75
CA PHE A 102 5.67 -4.40 -7.59
C PHE A 102 5.24 -5.22 -6.37
N VAL A 103 3.93 -5.32 -6.13
CA VAL A 103 3.36 -6.19 -5.07
C VAL A 103 3.73 -7.65 -5.34
N ASP A 104 3.51 -8.12 -6.57
CA ASP A 104 3.86 -9.48 -6.98
C ASP A 104 5.35 -9.77 -6.81
N ALA A 105 6.22 -8.88 -7.26
CA ALA A 105 7.65 -9.05 -7.13
C ALA A 105 8.10 -9.08 -5.66
N LYS A 106 7.50 -8.23 -4.79
CA LYS A 106 7.75 -8.24 -3.34
C LYS A 106 7.43 -9.62 -2.74
N LEU A 107 6.26 -10.18 -3.05
CA LEU A 107 5.79 -11.46 -2.53
C LEU A 107 6.56 -12.66 -3.11
N ALA A 108 6.89 -12.62 -4.40
CA ALA A 108 7.68 -13.64 -5.08
C ALA A 108 9.12 -13.70 -4.54
N ASP A 109 9.71 -12.55 -4.25
CA ASP A 109 11.07 -12.46 -3.69
C ASP A 109 11.11 -12.69 -2.16
N GLY A 110 9.94 -12.87 -1.53
CA GLY A 110 9.84 -13.11 -0.08
C GLY A 110 10.24 -11.91 0.77
N ARG A 111 10.13 -10.68 0.23
CA ARG A 111 10.44 -9.43 0.94
C ARG A 111 9.29 -9.01 1.84
N LEU A 112 8.95 -9.86 2.81
CA LEU A 112 7.89 -9.62 3.79
C LEU A 112 8.31 -8.57 4.83
N ASP A 113 7.35 -7.99 5.53
CA ASP A 113 7.58 -6.90 6.49
C ASP A 113 8.35 -7.33 7.75
N GLY A 114 8.51 -8.63 7.96
CA GLY A 114 9.28 -9.21 9.07
C GLY A 114 8.56 -9.18 10.43
N TYR A 115 7.32 -8.67 10.48
CA TYR A 115 6.41 -8.79 11.61
C TYR A 115 5.01 -9.16 11.09
N GLN A 116 4.24 -9.88 11.91
CA GLN A 116 2.89 -10.36 11.57
C GLN A 116 2.00 -10.20 12.81
N TYR A 117 0.75 -9.77 12.60
CA TYR A 117 -0.24 -9.77 13.68
C TYR A 117 -0.64 -11.21 14.04
N ALA A 118 -0.83 -11.49 15.33
CA ALA A 118 -1.09 -12.86 15.80
C ALA A 118 -2.42 -13.46 15.30
N ASP A 119 -3.39 -12.63 14.90
CA ASP A 119 -4.69 -13.01 14.36
C ASP A 119 -4.76 -12.92 12.82
N MET A 120 -3.64 -12.67 12.15
CA MET A 120 -3.55 -12.57 10.69
C MET A 120 -2.86 -13.81 10.11
N PRO A 121 -3.25 -14.28 8.93
CA PRO A 121 -2.45 -15.20 8.11
C PRO A 121 -1.09 -14.58 7.71
N ASP A 122 -0.20 -15.37 7.09
CA ASP A 122 0.99 -14.82 6.41
C ASP A 122 0.56 -13.84 5.31
N ASP A 123 1.41 -12.87 4.97
CA ASP A 123 1.10 -11.82 3.98
C ASP A 123 0.64 -12.44 2.65
N ARG A 124 1.29 -13.53 2.21
CA ARG A 124 0.94 -14.24 0.98
C ARG A 124 -0.48 -14.80 0.99
N ASP A 125 -0.89 -15.39 2.11
CA ASP A 125 -2.23 -15.94 2.25
C ASP A 125 -3.26 -14.82 2.44
N THR A 126 -2.89 -13.74 3.14
CA THR A 126 -3.70 -12.52 3.27
C THR A 126 -4.04 -11.95 1.90
N TRP A 127 -3.05 -11.72 1.03
CA TRP A 127 -3.29 -11.22 -0.33
C TRP A 127 -4.24 -12.11 -1.12
N ARG A 128 -4.07 -13.45 -1.07
CA ARG A 128 -4.97 -14.38 -1.78
C ARG A 128 -6.40 -14.34 -1.25
N LEU A 129 -6.56 -14.23 0.06
CA LEU A 129 -7.86 -14.11 0.72
C LEU A 129 -8.54 -12.79 0.39
N VAL A 130 -7.78 -11.68 0.36
CA VAL A 130 -8.28 -10.37 -0.01
C VAL A 130 -8.76 -10.36 -1.46
N LEU A 131 -7.96 -10.85 -2.42
CA LEU A 131 -8.39 -10.90 -3.83
C LEU A 131 -9.65 -11.76 -4.01
N SER A 132 -9.71 -12.91 -3.34
CA SER A 132 -10.91 -13.77 -3.35
C SER A 132 -12.11 -13.09 -2.73
N GLY A 133 -11.92 -12.41 -1.59
CA GLY A 133 -12.96 -11.67 -0.88
C GLY A 133 -13.49 -10.49 -1.71
N LEU A 134 -12.64 -9.78 -2.44
CA LEU A 134 -13.05 -8.71 -3.35
C LEU A 134 -13.97 -9.25 -4.45
N ASP A 135 -13.61 -10.40 -5.04
CA ASP A 135 -14.43 -11.06 -6.07
C ASP A 135 -15.76 -11.58 -5.52
N GLU A 136 -15.76 -12.14 -4.31
CA GLU A 136 -16.98 -12.53 -3.60
C GLU A 136 -17.90 -11.33 -3.34
N THR A 137 -17.36 -10.25 -2.74
CA THR A 137 -18.14 -9.06 -2.42
C THR A 137 -18.66 -8.34 -3.67
N ALA A 138 -17.90 -8.30 -4.76
CA ALA A 138 -18.36 -7.72 -6.02
C ALA A 138 -19.58 -8.47 -6.59
N ARG A 139 -19.55 -9.80 -6.54
CA ARG A 139 -20.67 -10.67 -6.96
C ARG A 139 -21.91 -10.50 -6.08
N GLU A 140 -21.72 -10.25 -4.80
CA GLU A 140 -22.82 -10.03 -3.84
C GLU A 140 -23.53 -8.69 -4.06
N ILE A 141 -22.78 -7.62 -4.34
CA ILE A 141 -23.33 -6.27 -4.47
C ILE A 141 -23.95 -6.03 -5.85
N ALA A 142 -23.35 -6.57 -6.91
CA ALA A 142 -23.75 -6.29 -8.27
C ALA A 142 -24.17 -7.56 -9.02
N SER A 143 -25.46 -7.64 -9.36
CA SER A 143 -26.02 -8.76 -10.14
C SER A 143 -25.36 -8.88 -11.51
N GLY A 144 -24.92 -10.09 -11.87
CA GLY A 144 -24.36 -10.40 -13.20
C GLY A 144 -22.90 -9.99 -13.38
N VAL A 145 -22.21 -9.59 -12.30
CA VAL A 145 -20.76 -9.38 -12.29
C VAL A 145 -20.08 -10.69 -11.92
N GLU A 146 -19.03 -11.08 -12.65
CA GLU A 146 -18.29 -12.33 -12.40
C GLU A 146 -17.12 -12.15 -11.42
N SER A 147 -16.55 -10.95 -11.33
CA SER A 147 -15.40 -10.62 -10.50
C SER A 147 -15.34 -9.11 -10.20
N PHE A 148 -14.56 -8.71 -9.20
CA PHE A 148 -14.27 -7.31 -8.90
C PHE A 148 -13.66 -6.58 -10.12
N ALA A 149 -12.79 -7.28 -10.86
CA ALA A 149 -12.20 -6.76 -12.09
C ALA A 149 -13.20 -6.58 -13.24
N ALA A 150 -14.33 -7.27 -13.23
CA ALA A 150 -15.40 -7.12 -14.20
C ALA A 150 -16.45 -6.07 -13.78
N ALA A 151 -16.47 -5.68 -12.51
CA ALA A 151 -17.40 -4.67 -11.99
C ALA A 151 -17.14 -3.29 -12.59
N ASP A 152 -18.16 -2.42 -12.60
CA ASP A 152 -17.96 -1.02 -12.97
C ASP A 152 -17.18 -0.24 -11.90
N LEU A 153 -16.70 0.96 -12.25
CA LEU A 153 -15.88 1.77 -11.35
C LEU A 153 -16.61 2.10 -10.03
N ALA A 154 -17.90 2.43 -10.09
CA ALA A 154 -18.68 2.79 -8.91
C ALA A 154 -18.78 1.61 -7.91
N THR A 155 -18.97 0.40 -8.42
CA THR A 155 -18.98 -0.83 -7.61
C THR A 155 -17.61 -1.10 -7.02
N ARG A 156 -16.52 -0.97 -7.80
CA ARG A 156 -15.15 -1.15 -7.29
C ARG A 156 -14.82 -0.17 -6.18
N GLU A 157 -15.11 1.12 -6.39
CA GLU A 157 -14.94 2.15 -5.36
C GLU A 157 -15.75 1.83 -4.10
N SER A 158 -17.00 1.38 -4.24
CA SER A 158 -17.83 1.02 -3.10
C SER A 158 -17.28 -0.17 -2.31
N VAL A 159 -16.78 -1.20 -2.99
CA VAL A 159 -16.15 -2.36 -2.33
C VAL A 159 -14.86 -1.95 -1.64
N VAL A 160 -13.99 -1.18 -2.30
CA VAL A 160 -12.74 -0.67 -1.70
C VAL A 160 -13.03 0.21 -0.48
N GLN A 161 -14.04 1.07 -0.55
CA GLN A 161 -14.44 1.90 0.58
C GLN A 161 -14.91 1.05 1.77
N ARG A 162 -15.78 0.06 1.54
CA ARG A 162 -16.21 -0.88 2.59
C ARG A 162 -15.05 -1.70 3.16
N PHE A 163 -14.06 -2.04 2.33
CA PHE A 163 -12.85 -2.70 2.81
C PHE A 163 -12.05 -1.77 3.73
N ALA A 164 -11.84 -0.53 3.32
CA ALA A 164 -11.16 0.50 4.10
C ALA A 164 -11.83 0.79 5.45
N ASP A 165 -13.17 0.76 5.46
CA ASP A 165 -13.98 0.98 6.66
C ASP A 165 -14.08 -0.28 7.56
N GLY A 166 -13.57 -1.42 7.09
CA GLY A 166 -13.62 -2.69 7.84
C GLY A 166 -15.00 -3.35 7.87
N GLU A 167 -15.86 -3.04 6.90
CA GLU A 167 -17.28 -3.46 6.86
C GLU A 167 -17.54 -4.69 5.98
N LEU A 168 -16.48 -5.32 5.45
CA LEU A 168 -16.60 -6.57 4.70
C LEU A 168 -16.72 -7.76 5.65
N SER A 169 -17.55 -8.72 5.28
CA SER A 169 -17.85 -9.91 6.10
C SER A 169 -18.29 -11.06 5.20
N GLY A 170 -18.28 -12.29 5.74
CA GLY A 170 -18.65 -13.49 4.98
C GLY A 170 -17.52 -14.05 4.11
N GLY A 171 -17.67 -15.31 3.71
CA GLY A 171 -16.75 -15.98 2.78
C GLY A 171 -15.28 -15.94 3.22
N SER A 172 -14.43 -15.38 2.37
CA SER A 172 -12.99 -15.23 2.61
C SER A 172 -12.66 -14.24 3.73
N TRP A 173 -13.54 -13.26 4.00
CA TRP A 173 -13.33 -12.24 5.03
C TRP A 173 -13.37 -12.81 6.46
N GLU A 174 -14.04 -13.94 6.69
CA GLU A 174 -14.08 -14.62 8.00
C GLU A 174 -12.74 -15.26 8.41
N LYS A 175 -11.79 -15.34 7.47
CA LYS A 175 -10.49 -16.01 7.68
C LYS A 175 -9.37 -15.03 8.06
N LEU A 176 -9.66 -13.73 8.12
CA LEU A 176 -8.70 -12.69 8.44
C LEU A 176 -9.36 -11.52 9.17
N ASN A 177 -8.54 -10.67 9.78
CA ASN A 177 -9.02 -9.43 10.38
C ASN A 177 -9.07 -8.33 9.30
N VAL A 178 -10.26 -7.96 8.84
CA VAL A 178 -10.47 -7.05 7.70
C VAL A 178 -9.78 -5.70 7.89
N SER A 179 -9.92 -5.08 9.06
CA SER A 179 -9.28 -3.78 9.34
C SER A 179 -7.75 -3.88 9.31
N ARG A 180 -7.19 -4.99 9.79
CA ARG A 180 -5.73 -5.22 9.76
C ARG A 180 -5.24 -5.56 8.36
N ALA A 181 -6.01 -6.31 7.57
CA ALA A 181 -5.72 -6.57 6.17
C ALA A 181 -5.68 -5.26 5.37
N TRP A 182 -6.65 -4.36 5.56
CA TRP A 182 -6.60 -3.04 4.93
C TRP A 182 -5.36 -2.26 5.36
N SER A 183 -5.05 -2.19 6.66
CA SER A 183 -3.84 -1.48 7.11
C SER A 183 -2.57 -2.09 6.53
N GLY A 184 -2.43 -3.42 6.48
CA GLY A 184 -1.25 -4.07 5.91
C GLY A 184 -1.15 -3.88 4.40
N ASP A 185 -2.19 -4.25 3.65
CA ASP A 185 -2.16 -4.26 2.18
C ASP A 185 -2.18 -2.84 1.60
N ALA A 186 -2.90 -1.90 2.22
CA ALA A 186 -2.89 -0.49 1.82
C ALA A 186 -1.56 0.19 2.20
N ASP A 187 -1.01 -0.09 3.39
CA ASP A 187 0.34 0.38 3.73
C ASP A 187 1.37 -0.18 2.74
N ASP A 188 1.21 -1.42 2.27
CA ASP A 188 2.10 -2.02 1.28
C ASP A 188 1.98 -1.36 -0.10
N VAL A 189 0.76 -1.13 -0.57
CA VAL A 189 0.51 -0.38 -1.82
C VAL A 189 1.08 1.04 -1.72
N GLU A 190 0.88 1.72 -0.59
CA GLU A 190 1.41 3.07 -0.36
C GLU A 190 2.95 3.07 -0.23
N ARG A 191 3.51 2.13 0.54
CA ARG A 191 4.97 2.01 0.79
C ARG A 191 5.72 1.65 -0.49
N LEU A 192 5.11 0.88 -1.39
CA LEU A 192 5.67 0.59 -2.72
C LEU A 192 5.64 1.82 -3.65
N LEU A 193 4.78 2.80 -3.38
CA LEU A 193 4.75 4.09 -4.10
C LEU A 193 5.63 5.17 -3.47
N GLN A 194 5.99 5.04 -2.19
CA GLN A 194 6.93 5.95 -1.58
C GLN A 194 8.31 5.80 -2.25
N PRO A 195 9.00 6.90 -2.56
CA PRO A 195 10.36 6.82 -3.07
C PRO A 195 11.18 6.06 -2.04
N SER A 196 11.64 4.85 -2.41
CA SER A 196 12.51 4.09 -1.53
C SER A 196 13.77 4.92 -1.33
N VAL A 197 13.83 5.65 -0.21
CA VAL A 197 15.09 6.11 0.38
C VAL A 197 15.75 4.89 1.01
N GLY A 198 15.91 3.84 0.20
CA GLY A 198 16.63 2.62 0.52
C GLY A 198 18.10 2.87 0.28
N LEU A 199 18.68 3.86 0.97
CA LEU A 199 20.12 3.93 1.11
C LEU A 199 20.50 2.89 2.18
N GLU A 200 20.73 1.68 1.71
CA GLU A 200 21.74 0.73 2.18
C GLU A 200 22.22 0.97 3.63
N ARG A 201 21.40 0.60 4.62
CA ARG A 201 21.78 0.56 6.04
C ARG A 201 22.71 -0.62 6.40
N ASP A 202 23.42 -1.19 5.42
CA ASP A 202 24.25 -2.39 5.62
C ASP A 202 25.74 -2.24 5.26
N ARG A 203 26.26 -1.01 5.10
CA ARG A 203 27.70 -0.78 4.86
C ARG A 203 28.44 0.10 5.87
N LEU A 204 27.93 0.27 7.08
CA LEU A 204 28.68 0.91 8.18
C LEU A 204 28.82 0.02 9.42
N ARG A 205 29.20 -1.25 9.23
CA ARG A 205 30.05 -1.94 10.22
C ARG A 205 31.49 -1.49 10.00
N ARG A 206 31.91 -0.43 10.67
CA ARG A 206 33.35 -0.22 10.92
C ARG A 206 33.79 -1.23 11.99
N PRO A 207 34.83 -2.05 11.75
CA PRO A 207 35.43 -2.86 12.80
C PRO A 207 36.24 -1.96 13.72
N GLY A 208 36.02 -2.09 15.02
CA GLY A 208 36.90 -1.51 16.04
C GLY A 208 36.39 -0.20 16.64
N LEU A 209 35.58 -0.33 17.69
CA LEU A 209 35.60 0.57 18.86
C LEU A 209 34.91 -0.18 20.00
N SER A 210 35.72 -0.84 20.84
CA SER A 210 35.27 -1.47 22.08
C SER A 210 34.79 -0.41 23.07
N PRO A 211 33.59 -0.53 23.66
CA PRO A 211 33.26 0.22 24.86
C PRO A 211 33.76 -0.56 26.08
N ARG A 212 34.75 0.00 26.78
CA ARG A 212 35.15 -0.44 28.12
C ARG A 212 33.97 -0.28 29.06
N LEU A 213 33.54 -1.37 29.69
CA LEU A 213 32.68 -1.36 30.86
C LEU A 213 33.42 -0.68 32.04
N HIS A 214 32.76 0.28 32.68
CA HIS A 214 32.93 0.54 34.10
C HIS A 214 31.57 0.49 34.78
N ALA A 215 31.53 -0.30 35.84
CA ALA A 215 30.38 -0.61 36.66
C ALA A 215 30.29 0.33 37.87
N ALA A 216 29.06 0.70 38.25
CA ALA A 216 28.56 0.96 39.61
C ALA A 216 27.15 1.57 39.45
N GLY A 217 26.10 1.22 40.16
CA GLY A 217 25.88 0.34 41.29
C GLY A 217 24.37 0.13 41.48
N ARG A 218 24.03 -0.93 42.18
CA ARG A 218 22.68 -1.50 42.40
C ARG A 218 21.84 -0.67 43.38
N CYS A 219 20.52 -0.79 43.27
CA CYS A 219 19.51 -0.99 44.34
C CYS A 219 18.14 -0.61 43.77
N GLY A 220 17.05 -1.37 43.83
CA GLY A 220 16.72 -2.68 44.38
C GLY A 220 15.25 -2.93 44.02
N GLN A 221 14.89 -4.17 43.67
CA GLN A 221 13.49 -4.60 43.60
C GLN A 221 12.98 -4.94 45.01
N PRO A 222 11.66 -5.13 45.18
CA PRO A 222 11.23 -6.52 45.28
C PRO A 222 9.93 -6.85 44.53
N ARG A 223 9.98 -8.03 43.90
CA ARG A 223 8.86 -8.88 43.51
C ARG A 223 8.42 -9.68 44.75
N THR A 224 7.13 -9.79 45.03
CA THR A 224 6.56 -10.97 45.71
C THR A 224 5.25 -11.39 45.07
N LEU A 225 5.08 -12.71 45.04
CA LEU A 225 4.06 -13.51 44.37
C LEU A 225 2.83 -13.74 45.28
N ARG A 226 1.66 -13.84 44.63
CA ARG A 226 0.59 -14.88 44.79
C ARG A 226 0.11 -15.26 46.21
N GLY A 227 -1.20 -15.15 46.46
CA GLY A 227 -1.85 -15.89 47.55
C GLY A 227 -3.31 -15.52 47.85
N SER A 228 -4.22 -16.38 47.40
CA SER A 228 -5.65 -16.56 47.69
C SER A 228 -6.15 -16.50 49.15
N GLY A 229 -7.44 -16.15 49.33
CA GLY A 229 -8.30 -16.47 50.50
C GLY A 229 -9.11 -15.25 51.00
N SER A 230 -10.38 -15.05 50.63
CA SER A 230 -11.65 -15.65 51.12
C SER A 230 -12.10 -15.21 52.53
N GLN A 231 -13.26 -14.51 52.57
CA GLN A 231 -14.24 -14.33 53.67
C GLN A 231 -13.77 -13.50 54.91
N ALA A 232 -14.59 -12.71 55.62
CA ALA A 232 -16.05 -12.55 55.73
C ALA A 232 -16.43 -11.12 56.21
N SER A 233 -17.68 -10.73 55.93
CA SER A 233 -18.51 -9.66 56.52
C SER A 233 -18.61 -9.69 58.07
N PRO A 234 -19.23 -8.70 58.76
CA PRO A 234 -20.16 -7.65 58.29
C PRO A 234 -19.69 -6.20 58.44
#